data_AF-A0A3N5GW35-F1
#
_entry.id   AF-A0A3N5GW35-F1
#
_cell.length_a   1.000
_cell.length_b   1.000
_cell.length_c   1.000
_cell.angle_alpha   90.00
_cell.angle_beta   90.00
_cell.angle_gamma   90.00
#
_symmetry.space_group_name_H-M   'P 1'
#
loop_
_entity.id
_entity.type
_entity.pdbx_description
1 polymer ?
#
loop_
_entity_poly.entity_id
_entity_poly.type
_entity_poly.pdbx_seq_one_letter_code
_entity_poly.pdbx_strand_id
1 'polypeptide(L)'
;MTGGTRQLVEAFREGARRQADVELVVRRADEADAAVVLAADAMLFATPENLASMAGMMKDFFDRTYYAVLGRVDGRAFATLVCAGSDGQGAARQIARIATGWRLKQVAEPLIV
;
A
#
# COMPACT_ATOMS: atom_id res chain seq x y z
N MET A 1 -9.37 -13.69 -8.99
CA MET A 1 -8.96 -12.98 -7.75
C MET A 1 -9.92 -13.40 -6.65
N THR A 2 -9.42 -13.98 -5.55
CA THR A 2 -10.22 -14.60 -4.47
C THR A 2 -10.82 -13.59 -3.47
N GLY A 3 -10.54 -12.29 -3.63
CA GLY A 3 -10.98 -11.24 -2.71
C GLY A 3 -10.19 -11.17 -1.39
N GLY A 4 -9.14 -11.99 -1.21
CA GLY A 4 -8.36 -12.04 0.03
C GLY A 4 -7.76 -10.68 0.44
N THR A 5 -7.16 -9.95 -0.50
CA THR A 5 -6.66 -8.58 -0.22
C THR A 5 -7.76 -7.63 0.27
N ARG A 6 -8.98 -7.75 -0.28
CA ARG A 6 -10.12 -6.94 0.20
C ARG A 6 -10.46 -7.31 1.64
N GLN A 7 -10.46 -8.59 2.00
CA GLN A 7 -10.71 -9.02 3.38
C GLN A 7 -9.64 -8.49 4.35
N LEU A 8 -8.36 -8.49 3.96
CA LEU A 8 -7.29 -7.88 4.76
C LEU A 8 -7.52 -6.38 4.98
N VAL A 9 -7.92 -5.64 3.93
CA VAL A 9 -8.22 -4.21 4.04
C VAL A 9 -9.44 -3.95 4.92
N GLU A 10 -10.49 -4.76 4.84
CA GLU A 10 -11.65 -4.63 5.72
C GLU A 10 -11.28 -4.92 7.19
N ALA A 11 -10.46 -5.94 7.45
CA ALA A 11 -9.96 -6.21 8.80
C ALA A 11 -9.12 -5.05 9.34
N PHE A 12 -8.25 -4.46 8.52
CA PHE A 12 -7.52 -3.24 8.89
C PHE A 12 -8.47 -2.07 9.17
N ARG A 13 -9.49 -1.87 8.32
CA ARG A 13 -10.51 -0.82 8.50
C ARG A 13 -11.26 -0.97 9.81
N GLU A 14 -11.61 -2.18 10.21
CA GLU A 14 -12.22 -2.44 11.53
C GLU A 14 -11.29 -2.03 12.68
N GLY A 15 -10.00 -2.33 12.58
CA GLY A 15 -8.99 -1.88 13.53
C GLY A 15 -8.89 -0.35 13.60
N ALA A 16 -8.77 0.30 12.44
CA ALA A 16 -8.62 1.74 12.32
C ALA A 16 -9.83 2.51 12.87
N ARG A 17 -11.06 2.01 12.66
CA ARG A 17 -12.29 2.61 13.21
C ARG A 17 -12.32 2.74 14.74
N ARG A 18 -11.48 1.99 15.45
CA ARG A 18 -11.37 2.06 16.91
C ARG A 18 -10.42 3.16 17.38
N GLN A 19 -9.74 3.84 16.46
CA GLN A 19 -8.83 4.95 16.73
C GLN A 19 -9.55 6.26 16.40
N ALA A 20 -9.73 7.13 17.40
CA ALA A 20 -10.50 8.36 17.25
C ALA A 20 -9.82 9.40 16.32
N ASP A 21 -8.49 9.41 16.28
CA ASP A 21 -7.69 10.40 15.56
C ASP A 21 -7.22 9.91 14.18
N VAL A 22 -7.86 8.86 13.63
CA VAL A 22 -7.48 8.28 12.34
C VAL A 22 -8.62 8.43 11.34
N GLU A 23 -8.40 9.24 10.31
CA GLU A 23 -9.23 9.24 9.12
C GLU A 23 -8.71 8.20 8.12
N LEU A 24 -9.54 7.20 7.80
CA LEU A 24 -9.18 6.15 6.84
C LEU A 24 -9.89 6.34 5.49
N VAL A 25 -9.12 6.72 4.48
CA VAL A 25 -9.55 6.74 3.08
C VAL A 25 -9.06 5.48 2.37
N VAL A 26 -9.98 4.65 1.91
CA VAL A 26 -9.65 3.46 1.09
C VAL A 26 -9.99 3.75 -0.36
N ARG A 27 -9.04 3.46 -1.25
CA ARG A 27 -9.19 3.51 -2.71
C ARG A 27 -8.63 2.24 -3.31
N ARG A 28 -9.26 1.74 -4.36
CA ARG A 28 -8.62 0.71 -5.17
C ARG A 28 -7.45 1.33 -5.93
N ALA A 29 -6.47 0.50 -6.29
CA ALA A 29 -5.28 0.97 -6.97
C ALA A 29 -5.59 1.61 -8.33
N ASP A 30 -6.66 1.25 -9.02
CA ASP A 30 -7.12 1.89 -10.26
C ASP A 30 -7.88 3.22 -10.05
N GLU A 31 -8.30 3.52 -8.82
CA GLU A 31 -9.08 4.72 -8.45
C GLU A 31 -8.28 5.73 -7.62
N ALA A 32 -7.14 5.33 -7.05
CA ALA A 32 -6.23 6.21 -6.33
C ALA A 32 -5.44 7.09 -7.31
N ASP A 33 -4.87 8.20 -6.89
CA ASP A 33 -3.97 9.00 -7.73
C ASP A 33 -2.98 9.79 -6.87
N ALA A 34 -2.20 10.67 -7.50
CA ALA A 34 -1.26 11.52 -6.81
C ALA A 34 -1.93 12.45 -5.79
N ALA A 35 -3.15 12.92 -6.04
CA ALA A 35 -3.85 13.81 -5.12
C ALA A 35 -4.20 13.09 -3.82
N VAL A 36 -4.65 11.83 -3.90
CA VAL A 36 -4.91 10.98 -2.72
C VAL A 36 -3.62 10.79 -1.91
N VAL A 37 -2.50 10.51 -2.58
CA VAL A 37 -1.21 10.31 -1.90
C VAL A 37 -0.70 11.59 -1.22
N LEU A 38 -0.84 12.74 -1.88
CA LEU A 38 -0.39 14.02 -1.36
C LEU A 38 -1.22 14.50 -0.16
N ALA A 39 -2.50 14.12 -0.09
CA ALA A 39 -3.39 14.42 1.02
C ALA A 39 -3.18 13.52 2.24
N ALA A 40 -2.57 12.34 2.08
CA ALA A 40 -2.45 11.36 3.17
C ALA A 40 -1.19 11.56 4.02
N ASP A 41 -1.32 11.55 5.35
CA ASP A 41 -0.17 11.62 6.27
C ASP A 41 0.63 10.30 6.31
N ALA A 42 -0.03 9.18 6.00
CA ALA A 42 0.54 7.85 5.95
C ALA A 42 -0.15 6.98 4.89
N MET A 43 0.57 5.98 4.38
CA MET A 43 0.09 5.09 3.32
C MET A 43 0.11 3.62 3.74
N LEU A 44 -0.96 2.89 3.44
CA LEU A 44 -1.02 1.44 3.54
C LEU A 44 -1.21 0.84 2.14
N PHE A 45 -0.20 0.14 1.63
CA PHE A 45 -0.29 -0.52 0.33
C PHE A 45 -0.77 -1.96 0.50
N ALA A 46 -1.92 -2.30 -0.06
CA ALA A 46 -2.49 -3.65 0.01
C ALA A 46 -2.58 -4.28 -1.38
N THR A 47 -1.96 -5.44 -1.57
CA THR A 47 -1.94 -6.15 -2.86
C THR A 47 -2.03 -7.66 -2.67
N PRO A 48 -2.59 -8.44 -3.61
CA PRO A 48 -2.28 -9.85 -3.67
C PRO A 48 -0.86 -10.04 -4.22
N GLU A 49 -0.26 -11.21 -3.93
CA GLU A 49 0.90 -11.70 -4.66
C GLU A 49 0.46 -12.38 -5.95
N ASN A 50 0.98 -11.90 -7.07
CA ASN A 50 0.82 -12.51 -8.39
C ASN A 50 2.21 -12.76 -8.97
N LEU A 51 2.52 -14.03 -9.28
CA LEU A 51 3.81 -14.42 -9.88
C LEU A 51 5.03 -13.88 -9.11
N ALA A 52 5.03 -14.08 -7.78
CA ALA A 52 6.08 -13.60 -6.86
C ALA A 52 6.27 -12.07 -6.84
N SER A 53 5.24 -11.31 -7.22
CA SER A 53 5.27 -9.85 -7.36
C SER A 53 3.96 -9.22 -6.88
N MET A 54 3.93 -7.90 -6.69
CA MET A 54 2.68 -7.17 -6.49
C MET A 54 1.75 -7.32 -7.72
N ALA A 55 0.45 -7.10 -7.52
CA ALA A 55 -0.49 -7.11 -8.63
C ALA A 55 -0.16 -6.01 -9.65
N GLY A 56 -0.39 -6.30 -10.94
CA GLY A 56 -0.17 -5.34 -12.01
C GLY A 56 -0.92 -4.02 -11.82
N MET A 57 -2.11 -4.05 -11.21
CA MET A 57 -2.87 -2.84 -10.87
C MET A 57 -2.17 -1.98 -9.80
N MET A 58 -1.53 -2.59 -8.81
CA MET A 58 -0.71 -1.87 -7.82
C MET A 58 0.55 -1.28 -8.48
N LYS A 59 1.17 -2.04 -9.40
CA LYS A 59 2.30 -1.52 -10.19
C LYS A 59 1.89 -0.31 -11.03
N ASP A 60 0.78 -0.39 -11.75
CA ASP A 60 0.24 0.69 -12.57
C ASP A 60 0.01 1.96 -11.73
N PHE A 61 -0.61 1.82 -10.56
CA PHE A 61 -0.76 2.91 -9.59
C PHE A 61 0.57 3.59 -9.25
N PHE A 62 1.60 2.81 -8.93
CA PHE A 62 2.92 3.36 -8.65
C PHE A 62 3.50 4.07 -9.88
N ASP A 63 3.47 3.46 -11.06
CA ASP A 63 4.05 4.01 -12.29
C ASP A 63 3.44 5.38 -12.65
N ARG A 64 2.11 5.49 -12.65
CA ARG A 64 1.41 6.74 -13.02
C ARG A 64 1.48 7.84 -11.96
N THR A 65 1.76 7.46 -10.71
CA THR A 65 1.83 8.40 -9.57
C THR A 65 3.27 8.83 -9.27
N TYR A 66 4.27 8.04 -9.71
CA TYR A 66 5.64 8.10 -9.19
C TYR A 66 6.24 9.51 -9.16
N TYR A 67 6.23 10.20 -10.30
CA TYR A 67 6.88 11.51 -10.42
C TYR A 67 6.04 12.65 -9.84
N ALA A 68 4.72 12.51 -9.80
CA ALA A 68 3.83 13.57 -9.30
C ALA A 68 3.98 13.80 -7.78
N VAL A 69 4.46 12.79 -7.04
CA VAL A 69 4.62 12.83 -5.58
C VAL A 69 6.08 12.82 -5.13
N LEU A 70 7.03 12.63 -6.06
CA LEU A 70 8.45 12.55 -5.76
C LEU A 70 8.96 13.83 -5.06
N GLY A 71 9.61 13.68 -3.90
CA GLY A 71 10.10 14.81 -3.11
C GLY A 71 9.04 15.58 -2.32
N ARG A 72 7.77 15.13 -2.36
CA ARG A 72 6.62 15.82 -1.73
C ARG A 72 6.01 15.03 -0.58
N VAL A 73 6.39 13.76 -0.44
CA VAL A 73 5.90 12.84 0.59
C VAL A 73 7.03 12.28 1.45
N ASP A 74 8.19 12.91 1.40
CA ASP A 74 9.39 12.49 2.11
C ASP A 74 9.12 12.34 3.61
N GLY A 75 9.59 11.22 4.18
CA GLY A 75 9.46 10.91 5.60
C GLY A 75 8.07 10.45 6.04
N ARG A 76 7.04 10.51 5.19
CA ARG A 76 5.70 9.99 5.53
C ARG A 76 5.74 8.50 5.79
N ALA A 77 4.91 8.06 6.74
CA ALA A 77 4.89 6.67 7.17
C ALA A 77 4.25 5.76 6.12
N PHE A 78 4.74 4.52 6.01
CA PHE A 78 4.04 3.49 5.25
C PHE A 78 4.12 2.09 5.87
N ALA A 79 3.14 1.27 5.52
CA ALA A 79 3.10 -0.17 5.78
C ALA A 79 2.54 -0.92 4.57
N THR A 80 2.67 -2.24 4.57
CA THR A 80 2.25 -3.09 3.44
C THR A 80 1.45 -4.31 3.93
N LEU A 81 0.36 -4.62 3.23
CA LEU A 81 -0.39 -5.87 3.36
C LEU A 81 -0.27 -6.68 2.07
N VAL A 82 0.13 -7.94 2.17
CA VAL A 82 0.20 -8.86 1.03
C VAL A 82 -0.69 -10.06 1.31
N CYS A 83 -1.65 -10.31 0.41
CA CYS A 83 -2.35 -11.60 0.40
C CYS A 83 -1.60 -12.54 -0.54
N ALA A 84 -0.89 -13.52 0.01
CA ALA A 84 -0.03 -14.44 -0.73
C ALA A 84 -0.59 -15.86 -0.70
N GLY A 85 -0.42 -16.60 -1.79
CA GLY A 85 -0.70 -18.05 -1.78
C GLY A 85 0.45 -18.87 -1.21
N SER A 86 1.65 -18.27 -1.11
CA SER A 86 2.87 -18.95 -0.68
C SER A 86 3.79 -18.04 0.15
N ASP A 87 4.58 -17.16 -0.48
CA ASP A 87 5.68 -16.41 0.19
C ASP A 87 5.36 -14.93 0.42
N GLY A 88 4.85 -14.22 -0.60
CA GLY A 88 4.51 -12.78 -0.50
C GLY A 88 5.70 -11.82 -0.38
N GLN A 89 6.89 -12.30 -0.03
CA GLN A 89 8.07 -11.47 0.20
C GLN A 89 8.54 -10.76 -1.07
N GLY A 90 8.34 -11.36 -2.24
CA GLY A 90 8.65 -10.73 -3.53
C GLY A 90 7.86 -9.44 -3.74
N ALA A 91 6.55 -9.49 -3.49
CA ALA A 91 5.67 -8.32 -3.55
C ALA A 91 6.05 -7.26 -2.50
N ALA A 92 6.26 -7.67 -1.25
CA ALA A 92 6.64 -6.76 -0.17
C ALA A 92 7.96 -6.02 -0.48
N ARG A 93 9.00 -6.74 -0.93
CA ARG A 93 10.30 -6.14 -1.32
C ARG A 93 10.19 -5.14 -2.46
N GLN A 94 9.34 -5.41 -3.45
CA GLN A 94 9.13 -4.49 -4.56
C GLN A 94 8.44 -3.20 -4.12
N ILE A 95 7.40 -3.30 -3.29
CA ILE A 95 6.72 -2.14 -2.70
C ILE A 95 7.70 -1.32 -1.87
N ALA A 96 8.48 -1.97 -0.99
CA ALA A 96 9.48 -1.30 -0.17
C ALA A 96 10.52 -0.53 -1.01
N ARG A 97 10.95 -1.09 -2.15
CA ARG A 97 11.89 -0.41 -3.07
C ARG A 97 11.28 0.85 -3.69
N ILE A 98 10.02 0.79 -4.11
CA ILE A 98 9.32 1.94 -4.70
C ILE A 98 9.07 3.01 -3.62
N ALA A 99 8.61 2.59 -2.43
CA ALA A 99 8.41 3.47 -1.28
C ALA A 99 9.72 4.15 -0.83
N THR A 100 10.87 3.45 -0.93
CA THR A 100 12.20 4.03 -0.71
C THR A 100 12.50 5.14 -1.73
N GLY A 101 12.10 4.96 -2.99
CA GLY A 101 12.21 5.99 -4.03
C GLY A 101 11.42 7.27 -3.69
N TRP A 102 10.27 7.12 -3.02
CA TRP A 102 9.47 8.22 -2.44
C TRP A 102 9.95 8.69 -1.06
N ARG A 103 11.06 8.12 -0.55
CA ARG A 103 11.62 8.40 0.79
C ARG A 103 10.62 8.23 1.92
N LEU A 104 9.67 7.29 1.76
CA LEU A 104 8.74 6.93 2.82
C LEU A 104 9.43 6.16 3.93
N LYS A 105 8.93 6.30 5.16
CA LYS A 105 9.43 5.58 6.33
C LYS A 105 8.57 4.35 6.58
N GLN A 106 9.16 3.16 6.50
CA GLN A 106 8.47 1.94 6.89
C GLN A 106 8.28 1.94 8.42
N VAL A 107 7.04 1.80 8.89
CA VAL A 107 6.72 1.84 10.32
C VAL A 107 6.29 0.50 10.91
N ALA A 108 6.08 -0.51 10.07
CA ALA A 108 5.78 -1.87 10.46
C ALA A 108 6.37 -2.87 9.46
N GLU A 109 6.69 -4.07 9.92
CA GLU A 109 6.99 -5.21 9.04
C GLU A 109 5.79 -5.49 8.11
N PRO A 110 6.02 -5.93 6.86
CA PRO A 110 4.94 -6.24 5.95
C PRO A 110 4.11 -7.39 6.52
N LEU A 111 2.79 -7.23 6.58
CA LEU A 111 1.90 -8.32 6.93
C LEU A 111 1.63 -9.16 5.68
N ILE A 112 2.04 -10.41 5.72
CA ILE A 112 1.82 -11.37 4.63
C ILE A 112 0.90 -12.46 5.15
N VAL A 113 -0.20 -12.71 4.44
CA VAL A 113 -1.25 -13.68 4.80
C VAL A 113 -1.56 -14.60 3.63
#